data_AF-A0A9W9YYN6-F1
#
_entry.id   AF-A0A9W9YYN6-F1
#
_cell.length_a   1.000
_cell.length_b   1.000
_cell.length_c   1.000
_cell.angle_alpha   90.00
_cell.angle_beta   90.00
_cell.angle_gamma   90.00
#
_symmetry.space_group_name_H-M   'P 1'
#
loop_
_entity.id
_entity.type
_entity.pdbx_description
1 polymer ?
#
loop_
_entity_poly.entity_id
_entity_poly.type
_entity_poly.pdbx_seq_one_letter_code
_entity_poly.pdbx_strand_id
1 'polypeptide(L)'
;MKSVLTIPVHQHEIVEEEYQSDHVGEFLEDGLPVYTNSWAVELDEDDTNLADEIAKSFDLKHNGRVGSMPRVFEFVHEGTNARVKRRAVERTRQLNDHPRINWAEQQRVLERTKRDYINHYMTEREFERKVREDRYRRIFNDPGWERQWYLVNGDKMMNI
;
A
#
# COMPACT_ATOMS: atom_id res chain seq x y z
N MET A 1 23.99 20.93 -43.10
CA MET A 1 23.32 19.64 -43.36
C MET A 1 22.63 19.23 -42.06
N LYS A 2 21.29 19.15 -42.01
CA LYS A 2 20.55 18.77 -40.80
C LYS A 2 20.50 17.24 -40.73
N SER A 3 21.11 16.64 -39.72
CA SER A 3 21.05 15.19 -39.45
C SER A 3 19.76 14.87 -38.70
N VAL A 4 18.92 14.00 -39.27
CA VAL A 4 17.74 13.43 -38.60
C VAL A 4 18.20 12.19 -37.84
N LEU A 5 18.10 12.21 -36.51
CA LEU A 5 18.30 11.02 -35.69
C LEU A 5 16.97 10.27 -35.60
N THR A 6 16.84 9.20 -36.38
CA THR A 6 15.76 8.23 -36.23
C THR A 6 16.08 7.34 -35.04
N ILE A 7 15.32 7.47 -33.95
CA ILE A 7 15.40 6.58 -32.79
C ILE A 7 14.56 5.34 -33.11
N PRO A 8 15.10 4.11 -33.04
CA PRO A 8 14.31 2.91 -33.26
C PRO A 8 13.32 2.72 -32.10
N VAL A 9 12.04 2.53 -32.46
CA VAL A 9 10.96 2.17 -31.53
C VAL A 9 11.25 0.77 -31.01
N HIS A 10 11.77 0.67 -29.79
CA HIS A 10 11.82 -0.61 -29.09
C HIS A 10 10.37 -0.95 -28.70
N GLN A 11 9.79 -1.94 -29.37
CA GLN A 11 8.57 -2.57 -28.87
C GLN A 11 8.92 -3.21 -27.53
N HIS A 12 8.32 -2.70 -26.45
CA HIS A 12 8.34 -3.39 -25.16
C HIS A 12 7.33 -4.54 -25.27
N GLU A 13 7.84 -5.76 -25.41
CA GLU A 13 7.08 -6.93 -25.00
C GLU A 13 6.82 -6.78 -23.50
N ILE A 14 5.54 -6.72 -23.13
CA ILE A 14 5.11 -6.76 -21.73
C ILE A 14 5.39 -8.18 -21.25
N VAL A 15 6.57 -8.39 -20.69
CA VAL A 15 6.82 -9.54 -19.83
C VAL A 15 6.03 -9.25 -18.56
N GLU A 16 5.00 -10.04 -18.28
CA GLU A 16 4.34 -10.07 -16.98
C GLU A 16 5.34 -10.62 -15.94
N GLU A 17 6.36 -9.83 -15.61
CA GLU A 17 7.16 -10.08 -14.41
C GLU A 17 6.24 -9.81 -13.23
N GLU A 18 5.87 -10.88 -12.52
CA GLU A 18 5.19 -10.81 -11.22
C GLU A 18 6.06 -9.97 -10.28
N TYR A 19 5.70 -8.69 -10.16
CA TYR A 19 6.37 -7.75 -9.29
C TYR A 19 5.98 -8.08 -7.85
N GLN A 20 6.68 -9.05 -7.24
CA GLN A 20 6.49 -9.44 -5.86
C GLN A 20 7.12 -8.38 -4.96
N SER A 21 6.31 -7.40 -4.52
CA SER A 21 6.77 -6.36 -3.61
C SER A 21 6.76 -6.88 -2.16
N ASP A 22 7.93 -7.18 -1.60
CA ASP A 22 8.10 -7.72 -0.24
C ASP A 22 7.70 -6.77 0.91
N HIS A 23 7.20 -5.57 0.61
CA HIS A 23 7.06 -4.48 1.60
C HIS A 23 5.66 -3.87 1.68
N VAL A 24 4.70 -4.36 0.89
CA VAL A 24 3.29 -4.02 1.00
C VAL A 24 2.59 -5.35 1.28
N GLY A 25 2.03 -5.52 2.47
CA GLY A 25 1.30 -6.74 2.79
C GLY A 25 0.11 -6.86 1.84
N GLU A 26 0.18 -7.75 0.85
CA GLU A 26 -1.01 -8.10 0.09
C GLU A 26 -1.94 -8.86 1.02
N PHE A 27 -3.20 -8.42 1.15
CA PHE A 27 -4.17 -9.21 1.90
C PHE A 27 -4.62 -10.37 1.04
N LEU A 28 -4.16 -11.57 1.38
CA LEU A 28 -4.54 -12.81 0.73
C LEU A 28 -5.59 -13.56 1.56
N GLU A 29 -6.72 -13.90 0.94
CA GLU A 29 -7.72 -14.80 1.52
C GLU A 29 -7.69 -16.11 0.72
N ASP A 30 -7.47 -17.24 1.39
CA ASP A 30 -7.23 -18.55 0.77
C ASP A 30 -6.06 -18.56 -0.24
N GLY A 31 -5.05 -17.71 -0.02
CA GLY A 31 -3.90 -17.57 -0.91
C GLY A 31 -4.16 -16.73 -2.17
N LEU A 32 -5.31 -16.06 -2.28
CA LEU A 32 -5.68 -15.23 -3.41
C LEU A 32 -5.83 -13.75 -3.02
N PRO A 33 -5.50 -12.80 -3.91
CA PRO A 33 -5.70 -11.38 -3.65
C PRO A 33 -7.18 -11.06 -3.45
N VAL A 34 -7.47 -10.23 -2.45
CA VAL A 34 -8.83 -9.73 -2.23
C VAL A 34 -8.95 -8.33 -2.82
N TYR A 35 -9.97 -8.14 -3.63
CA TYR A 35 -10.33 -6.87 -4.24
C TYR A 35 -11.44 -6.18 -3.47
N THR A 36 -11.59 -4.87 -3.67
CA THR A 36 -12.75 -4.11 -3.18
C THR A 36 -13.78 -3.94 -4.29
N ASN A 37 -14.96 -3.42 -3.93
CA ASN A 37 -15.97 -2.95 -4.89
C ASN A 37 -15.73 -1.51 -5.36
N SER A 38 -14.48 -1.02 -5.24
CA SER A 38 -14.09 0.34 -5.61
C SER A 38 -13.02 0.34 -6.69
N TRP A 39 -13.03 1.39 -7.50
CA TRP A 39 -12.07 1.67 -8.57
C TRP A 39 -11.44 3.04 -8.34
N ALA A 40 -10.13 3.11 -8.51
CA ALA A 40 -9.45 4.38 -8.70
C ALA A 40 -9.46 4.70 -10.20
N VAL A 41 -9.91 5.90 -10.55
CA VAL A 41 -10.07 6.34 -11.93
C VAL A 41 -9.39 7.69 -12.10
N GLU A 42 -8.44 7.76 -13.03
CA GLU A 42 -7.80 9.00 -13.45
C GLU A 42 -8.52 9.58 -14.66
N LEU A 43 -8.98 10.83 -14.55
CA LEU A 43 -9.65 11.55 -15.62
C LEU A 43 -8.70 12.48 -16.41
N ASP A 44 -9.14 12.88 -17.59
CA ASP A 44 -8.50 13.91 -18.42
C ASP A 44 -8.47 15.30 -17.75
N GLU A 45 -9.48 15.62 -16.95
CA GLU A 45 -9.63 16.88 -16.22
C GLU A 45 -9.92 16.64 -14.72
N ASP A 46 -9.54 17.61 -13.87
CA ASP A 46 -9.79 17.55 -12.42
C ASP A 46 -11.19 18.14 -12.11
N ASP A 47 -12.24 17.55 -12.71
CA ASP A 47 -13.62 17.98 -12.55
C ASP A 47 -14.49 16.92 -11.87
N THR A 48 -14.96 17.26 -10.67
CA THR A 48 -15.87 16.46 -9.84
C THR A 48 -17.22 16.21 -10.54
N ASN A 49 -17.76 17.18 -11.29
CA ASN A 49 -19.06 17.00 -11.97
C ASN A 49 -18.94 16.01 -13.12
N LEU A 50 -17.82 16.07 -13.84
CA LEU A 50 -17.48 15.11 -14.88
C LEU A 50 -17.34 13.70 -14.29
N ALA A 51 -16.64 13.59 -13.16
CA ALA A 51 -16.51 12.31 -12.45
C ALA A 51 -17.88 11.73 -12.03
N ASP A 52 -18.79 12.58 -11.55
CA ASP A 52 -20.17 12.18 -11.22
C ASP A 52 -20.96 11.68 -12.43
N GLU A 53 -20.84 12.35 -13.58
CA GLU A 53 -21.52 11.96 -14.82
C GLU A 53 -21.02 10.61 -15.34
N ILE A 54 -19.68 10.45 -15.38
CA ILE A 54 -19.05 9.21 -15.82
C ILE A 54 -19.41 8.07 -14.85
N ALA A 55 -19.31 8.27 -13.54
CA ALA A 55 -19.67 7.22 -12.58
C ALA A 55 -21.11 6.72 -12.81
N LYS A 56 -22.07 7.63 -12.97
CA LYS A 56 -23.48 7.28 -13.22
C LYS A 56 -23.69 6.52 -14.53
N SER A 57 -22.92 6.82 -15.58
CA SER A 57 -23.06 6.12 -16.86
C SER A 57 -22.65 4.64 -16.78
N PHE A 58 -21.75 4.31 -15.85
CA PHE A 58 -21.27 2.95 -15.58
C PHE A 58 -21.98 2.25 -14.41
N ASP A 59 -23.10 2.80 -13.91
CA ASP A 59 -23.80 2.30 -12.71
C ASP A 59 -22.88 2.21 -11.48
N LEU A 60 -22.03 3.24 -11.34
CA LEU A 60 -21.14 3.43 -10.21
C LEU A 60 -21.49 4.73 -9.50
N LYS A 61 -21.15 4.80 -8.21
CA LYS A 61 -21.22 6.01 -7.42
C LYS A 61 -19.84 6.62 -7.27
N HIS A 62 -19.74 7.90 -7.57
CA HIS A 62 -18.55 8.66 -7.25
C HIS A 62 -18.51 8.95 -5.73
N ASN A 63 -17.41 8.56 -5.09
CA ASN A 63 -17.19 8.66 -3.64
C ASN A 63 -16.24 9.82 -3.25
N GLY A 64 -15.74 10.57 -4.25
CA GLY A 64 -14.83 11.69 -4.08
C GLY A 64 -13.44 11.43 -4.66
N ARG A 65 -12.51 12.34 -4.35
CA ARG A 65 -11.11 12.29 -4.80
C ARG A 65 -10.28 11.33 -3.95
N VAL A 66 -9.36 10.60 -4.59
CA VAL A 66 -8.45 9.69 -3.87
C VAL A 66 -7.33 10.51 -3.20
N GLY A 67 -7.49 10.76 -1.90
CA GLY A 67 -6.50 11.48 -1.10
C GLY A 67 -6.16 12.86 -1.68
N SER A 68 -4.86 13.13 -1.87
CA SER A 68 -4.36 14.38 -2.47
C SER A 68 -3.99 14.26 -3.95
N MET A 69 -4.25 13.11 -4.58
CA MET A 69 -3.87 12.85 -5.97
C MET A 69 -4.73 13.68 -6.94
N PRO A 70 -4.12 14.42 -7.89
CA PRO A 70 -4.87 15.18 -8.88
C PRO A 70 -5.55 14.30 -9.90
N ARG A 71 -6.80 14.64 -10.25
CA ARG A 71 -7.60 13.99 -11.30
C ARG A 71 -7.96 12.52 -11.03
N VAL A 72 -7.63 12.01 -9.84
CA VAL A 72 -7.94 10.64 -9.44
C VAL A 72 -9.14 10.62 -8.51
N PHE A 73 -10.19 9.96 -8.95
CA PHE A 73 -11.45 9.83 -8.26
C PHE A 73 -11.73 8.38 -7.89
N GLU A 74 -12.51 8.17 -6.83
CA GLU A 74 -12.94 6.87 -6.37
C GLU A 74 -14.36 6.60 -6.84
N PHE A 75 -14.55 5.54 -7.62
CA PHE A 75 -15.87 5.04 -8.01
C PHE A 75 -16.18 3.76 -7.25
N VAL A 76 -17.41 3.62 -6.75
CA VAL A 76 -17.84 2.50 -5.91
C VAL A 76 -19.12 1.90 -6.49
N HIS A 77 -19.15 0.58 -6.63
CA HIS A 77 -20.36 -0.12 -7.05
C HIS A 77 -21.27 -0.38 -5.84
N GLU A 78 -22.48 0.19 -5.86
CA GLU A 78 -23.47 -0.03 -4.81
C GLU A 78 -24.07 -1.44 -4.90
N GLY A 79 -24.49 -2.02 -3.77
CA GLY A 79 -25.14 -3.35 -3.75
C GLY A 79 -24.22 -4.56 -3.87
N THR A 80 -22.89 -4.38 -3.92
CA THR A 80 -21.90 -5.46 -3.81
C THR A 80 -21.16 -5.39 -2.48
N ASN A 81 -20.71 -6.55 -1.98
CA ASN A 81 -19.87 -6.60 -0.78
C ASN A 81 -18.60 -5.76 -0.96
N ALA A 82 -18.17 -5.10 0.12
CA ALA A 82 -16.96 -4.29 0.13
C ALA A 82 -15.65 -5.06 -0.18
N ARG A 83 -15.71 -6.40 -0.13
CA ARG A 83 -14.60 -7.31 -0.44
C ARG A 83 -15.08 -8.39 -1.40
N VAL A 84 -14.28 -8.62 -2.42
CA VAL A 84 -14.57 -9.57 -3.51
C VAL A 84 -13.28 -10.34 -3.83
N LYS A 85 -13.35 -11.67 -3.85
CA LYS A 85 -12.19 -12.52 -4.20
C LYS A 85 -11.81 -12.47 -5.68
N ARG A 86 -12.77 -12.10 -6.55
CA ARG A 86 -12.59 -12.09 -8.00
C ARG A 86 -12.37 -10.66 -8.52
N ARG A 87 -11.34 -10.50 -9.35
CA ARG A 87 -11.09 -9.26 -10.11
C ARG A 87 -12.19 -9.02 -11.14
N ALA A 88 -12.68 -7.78 -11.22
CA ALA A 88 -13.68 -7.33 -12.17
C ALA A 88 -13.05 -6.89 -13.51
N VAL A 89 -12.38 -7.82 -14.19
CA VAL A 89 -11.58 -7.55 -15.41
C VAL A 89 -12.37 -6.84 -16.51
N GLU A 90 -13.59 -7.31 -16.79
CA GLU A 90 -14.44 -6.73 -17.84
C GLU A 90 -14.81 -5.27 -17.55
N ARG A 91 -15.16 -4.97 -16.29
CA ARG A 91 -15.54 -3.61 -15.89
C ARG A 91 -14.36 -2.66 -15.90
N THR A 92 -13.21 -3.13 -15.40
CA THR A 92 -11.96 -2.37 -15.47
C THR A 92 -11.60 -2.07 -16.92
N ARG A 93 -11.79 -3.02 -17.85
CA ARG A 93 -11.58 -2.77 -19.27
C ARG A 93 -12.55 -1.73 -19.83
N GLN A 94 -13.84 -1.85 -19.55
CA GLN A 94 -14.86 -0.88 -20.00
C GLN A 94 -14.56 0.56 -19.52
N LEU A 95 -14.06 0.71 -18.28
CA LEU A 95 -13.65 2.02 -17.77
C LEU A 95 -12.43 2.57 -18.52
N ASN A 96 -11.42 1.72 -18.78
CA ASN A 96 -10.22 2.14 -19.54
C ASN A 96 -10.51 2.43 -21.01
N ASP A 97 -11.57 1.84 -21.59
CA ASP A 97 -11.99 2.10 -22.97
C ASP A 97 -12.70 3.47 -23.13
N HIS A 98 -13.06 4.15 -22.02
CA HIS A 98 -13.75 5.44 -22.06
C HIS A 98 -12.80 6.59 -22.41
N PRO A 99 -13.14 7.48 -23.36
CA PRO A 99 -12.20 8.47 -23.92
C PRO A 99 -11.72 9.55 -22.93
N ARG A 100 -12.47 9.80 -21.85
CA ARG A 100 -12.10 10.76 -20.80
C ARG A 100 -11.38 10.13 -19.60
N ILE A 101 -11.23 8.81 -19.61
CA ILE A 101 -10.53 8.07 -18.56
C ILE A 101 -9.14 7.76 -19.10
N ASN A 102 -8.11 8.25 -18.41
CA ASN A 102 -6.72 7.92 -18.75
C ASN A 102 -6.33 6.53 -18.23
N TRP A 103 -6.84 6.20 -17.04
CA TRP A 103 -6.51 4.96 -16.36
C TRP A 103 -7.59 4.63 -15.34
N ALA A 104 -7.93 3.34 -15.22
CA ALA A 104 -8.80 2.82 -14.19
C ALA A 104 -8.27 1.49 -13.66
N GLU A 105 -8.24 1.34 -12.34
CA GLU A 105 -7.89 0.09 -11.67
C GLU A 105 -8.80 -0.21 -10.48
N GLN A 106 -9.13 -1.49 -10.31
CA GLN A 106 -9.88 -1.95 -9.14
C GLN A 106 -8.95 -2.00 -7.92
N GLN A 107 -9.37 -1.39 -6.81
CA GLN A 107 -8.57 -1.37 -5.60
C GLN A 107 -8.46 -2.77 -4.97
N ARG A 108 -7.31 -3.03 -4.36
CA ARG A 108 -7.00 -4.27 -3.63
C ARG A 108 -6.97 -3.99 -2.13
N VAL A 109 -7.34 -4.99 -1.35
CA VAL A 109 -7.18 -4.96 0.10
C VAL A 109 -5.71 -5.25 0.42
N LEU A 110 -5.13 -4.42 1.28
CA LEU A 110 -3.79 -4.61 1.79
C LEU A 110 -3.85 -4.98 3.27
N GLU A 111 -2.96 -5.88 3.68
CA GLU A 111 -2.78 -6.25 5.07
C GLU A 111 -1.87 -5.21 5.75
N ARG A 112 -2.38 -4.65 6.85
CA ARG A 112 -1.59 -3.76 7.71
C ARG A 112 -1.06 -4.55 8.90
N THR A 113 0.23 -4.86 8.89
CA THR A 113 0.93 -5.40 10.08
C THR A 113 1.43 -4.26 10.96
N LYS A 114 1.18 -4.33 12.27
CA LYS A 114 1.74 -3.36 13.22
C LYS A 114 3.25 -3.59 13.33
N ARG A 115 4.04 -2.52 13.16
CA ARG A 115 5.52 -2.57 13.22
C ARG A 115 6.09 -3.18 14.51
N ASP A 116 5.35 -3.08 15.61
CA ASP A 116 5.77 -3.61 16.92
C ASP A 116 5.21 -5.02 17.19
N TYR A 117 4.32 -5.53 16.35
CA TYR A 117 3.76 -6.88 16.51
C TYR A 117 4.68 -7.87 15.82
N ILE A 118 5.83 -8.12 16.43
CA ILE A 118 6.67 -9.24 16.04
C ILE A 118 5.97 -10.49 16.57
N ASN A 119 5.37 -11.27 15.66
CA ASN A 119 4.89 -12.62 15.96
C ASN A 119 6.08 -13.45 16.43
N HIS A 120 6.28 -13.51 17.74
CA HIS A 120 7.36 -14.28 18.32
C HIS A 120 6.82 -15.61 18.82
N TYR A 121 7.37 -16.68 18.28
CA TYR A 121 7.55 -17.97 18.96
C TYR A 121 8.50 -17.86 20.18
N MET A 122 8.57 -16.68 20.82
CA MET A 122 9.35 -16.41 22.02
C MET A 122 8.38 -16.08 23.13
N THR A 123 8.69 -16.50 24.36
CA THR A 123 7.86 -16.13 25.51
C THR A 123 7.87 -14.61 25.70
N GLU A 124 6.77 -14.05 26.20
CA GLU A 124 6.61 -12.60 26.50
C GLU A 124 7.88 -11.98 27.14
N ARG A 125 8.48 -12.71 28.08
CA ARG A 125 9.69 -12.32 28.80
C ARG A 125 10.94 -12.21 27.92
N GLU A 126 11.09 -13.09 26.94
CA GLU A 126 12.22 -13.06 26.00
C GLU A 126 12.07 -11.93 24.99
N PHE A 127 10.84 -11.67 24.55
CA PHE A 127 10.53 -10.52 23.69
C PHE A 127 10.81 -9.20 24.40
N GLU A 128 10.30 -9.04 25.63
CA GLU A 128 10.56 -7.84 26.43
C GLU A 128 12.05 -7.60 26.62
N ARG A 129 12.82 -8.65 26.92
CA ARG A 129 14.27 -8.57 27.08
C ARG A 129 14.94 -8.12 25.78
N LYS A 130 14.59 -8.73 24.64
CA LYS A 130 15.22 -8.42 23.35
C LYS A 130 14.84 -7.03 22.83
N VAL A 131 13.58 -6.64 22.94
CA VAL A 131 13.12 -5.27 22.63
C VAL A 131 13.81 -4.26 23.52
N ARG A 132 13.96 -4.56 24.83
CA ARG A 132 14.70 -3.72 25.76
C ARG A 132 16.17 -3.59 25.36
N GLU A 133 16.86 -4.70 25.08
CA GLU A 133 18.26 -4.73 24.62
C GLU A 133 18.45 -3.94 23.30
N ASP A 134 17.60 -4.17 22.30
CA ASP A 134 17.66 -3.47 21.01
C ASP A 134 17.34 -1.98 21.12
N ARG A 135 16.42 -1.61 22.02
CA ARG A 135 16.10 -0.21 22.31
C ARG A 135 17.27 0.45 23.04
N TYR A 136 17.92 -0.24 23.98
CA TYR A 136 19.12 0.25 24.64
C TYR A 136 20.27 0.45 23.65
N ARG A 137 20.52 -0.51 22.74
CA ARG A 137 21.53 -0.37 21.68
C ARG A 137 21.27 0.78 20.72
N ARG A 138 20.00 1.04 20.39
CA ARG A 138 19.62 2.13 19.47
C ARG A 138 19.63 3.51 20.13
N ILE A 139 19.32 3.61 21.42
CA ILE A 139 19.25 4.89 22.15
C ILE A 139 20.63 5.27 22.74
N PHE A 140 21.45 4.29 23.12
CA PHE A 140 22.75 4.52 23.74
C PHE A 140 23.86 3.83 22.92
N ASN A 141 24.34 4.52 21.90
CA ASN A 141 25.50 4.10 21.09
C ASN A 141 26.80 4.78 21.57
N ASP A 142 26.92 5.03 22.87
CA ASP A 142 28.12 5.64 23.43
C ASP A 142 29.22 4.57 23.62
N PRO A 143 30.46 4.76 23.12
CA PRO A 143 31.54 3.78 23.26
C PRO A 143 31.95 3.50 24.71
N GLY A 144 31.60 4.37 25.66
CA GLY A 144 31.82 4.23 27.09
C GLY A 144 30.63 3.62 27.84
N TRP A 145 29.54 3.24 27.16
CA TRP A 145 28.31 2.73 27.77
C TRP A 145 28.54 1.57 28.73
N GLU A 146 29.43 0.63 28.38
CA GLU A 146 29.80 -0.51 29.24
C GLU A 146 30.43 -0.09 30.57
N ARG A 147 31.01 1.13 30.65
CA ARG A 147 31.65 1.67 31.86
C ARG A 147 30.69 2.47 32.73
N GLN A 148 29.48 2.77 32.27
CA GLN A 148 28.46 3.55 32.99
C GLN A 148 27.59 2.67 33.89
N TRP A 149 28.24 1.91 34.78
CA TRP A 149 27.59 0.92 35.66
C TRP A 149 26.51 1.49 36.58
N TYR A 150 26.54 2.81 36.84
CA TYR A 150 25.58 3.53 37.68
C TYR A 150 24.23 3.82 36.98
N LEU A 151 24.13 3.67 35.64
CA LEU A 151 22.87 3.84 34.90
C LEU A 151 22.11 2.52 34.70
N VAL A 152 22.82 1.38 34.76
CA VAL A 152 22.27 0.06 34.42
C VAL A 152 21.65 -0.65 35.62
N ASN A 153 22.06 -0.33 36.84
CA ASN A 153 21.59 -0.97 38.06
C ASN A 153 20.81 0.00 38.96
N GLY A 154 19.60 0.36 38.54
CA GLY A 154 18.66 1.10 39.38
C GLY A 154 18.03 0.29 40.52
N ASP A 155 18.33 -1.02 40.63
CA ASP A 155 17.55 -1.94 41.48
C ASP A 155 18.39 -2.86 42.39
N LYS A 156 19.67 -2.54 42.60
CA LYS A 156 20.40 -3.10 43.76
C LYS A 156 20.25 -2.13 44.92
N MET A 157 19.12 -2.27 45.62
CA MET A 157 19.00 -1.77 47.00
C MET A 157 20.25 -2.18 47.78
N MET A 158 20.93 -1.17 48.33
CA MET A 158 21.91 -1.34 49.39
C MET A 158 21.20 -1.98 50.59
N ASN A 159 21.43 -3.27 50.82
CA ASN A 159 21.26 -3.83 52.17
C ASN A 159 22.45 -3.35 53.00
N ILE A 160 22.20 -2.32 53.81
CA ILE A 160 23.01 -1.97 54.99
C ILE A 160 22.42 -2.72 56.18
#